data_AF-A0A2N2SZE0-F1
#
_entry.id   AF-A0A2N2SZE0-F1
#
_cell.length_a   1.000
_cell.length_b   1.000
_cell.length_c   1.000
_cell.angle_alpha   90.00
_cell.angle_beta   90.00
_cell.angle_gamma   90.00
#
_symmetry.space_group_name_H-M   'P 1'
#
loop_
_entity.id
_entity.type
_entity.pdbx_description
1 polymer ?
#
loop_
_entity_poly.entity_id
_entity_poly.type
_entity_poly.pdbx_seq_one_letter_code
_entity_poly.pdbx_strand_id
1 'polypeptide(L)' 'LQMSFLSPPMAPSAFYLKGVAPPGVSLGQIFLGSMPFLGLVVVAMAMLYIWPQIGLWLPGVLYK' A
#
# COMPACT_ATOMS: atom_id res chain seq x y z
N LEU A 1 -0.44 7.86 5.21
CA LEU A 1 0.63 7.52 6.17
C LEU A 1 1.23 6.12 5.92
N GLN A 2 0.45 5.04 5.73
CA GLN A 2 0.95 3.68 5.43
C GLN A 2 1.67 3.53 4.07
N MET A 3 1.21 4.21 3.02
CA MET A 3 1.82 4.12 1.68
C MET A 3 3.22 4.73 1.60
N SER A 4 3.49 5.73 2.46
CA SER A 4 4.81 6.37 2.52
C SER A 4 5.88 5.44 3.09
N PHE A 5 5.52 4.37 3.81
CA PHE A 5 6.47 3.34 4.24
C PHE A 5 6.92 2.40 3.11
N LEU A 6 6.29 2.45 1.93
CA LEU A 6 6.45 1.47 0.86
C LEU A 6 6.94 2.06 -0.47
N SER A 7 7.02 3.38 -0.63
CA SER A 7 7.47 4.04 -1.87
C SER A 7 8.82 4.77 -1.70
N PRO A 8 9.74 4.73 -2.70
CA PRO A 8 11.08 5.30 -2.59
C PRO A 8 10.99 6.84 -2.71
N PRO A 9 10.97 7.57 -1.57
CA PRO A 9 12.19 8.11 -0.95
C PRO A 9 12.23 8.00 0.59
N MET A 10 11.19 7.44 1.23
CA MET A 10 10.97 7.44 2.68
C MET A 10 10.44 6.08 3.18
N ALA A 11 11.03 4.95 2.76
CA ALA A 11 10.63 3.62 3.24
C ALA A 11 11.58 3.11 4.37
N PRO A 12 11.43 3.58 5.63
CA PRO A 12 12.28 3.13 6.74
C PRO A 12 12.14 1.63 7.01
N SER A 13 11.04 0.99 6.62
CA SER A 13 10.85 -0.47 6.69
C SER A 13 11.75 -1.25 5.73
N ALA A 14 12.01 -0.73 4.52
CA ALA A 14 12.92 -1.36 3.56
C ALA A 14 14.38 -1.23 4.01
N PHE A 15 14.75 -0.12 4.67
CA PHE A 15 16.05 0.05 5.32
C PHE A 15 16.22 -0.85 6.55
N TYR A 16 15.17 -1.04 7.36
CA TYR A 16 15.19 -1.95 8.51
C TYR A 16 15.32 -3.41 8.04
N LEU A 17 14.57 -3.81 7.01
CA LEU A 17 14.68 -5.13 6.40
C LEU A 17 16.07 -5.34 5.78
N LYS A 18 16.70 -4.33 5.19
CA LYS A 18 18.10 -4.42 4.73
C LYS A 18 19.10 -4.69 5.87
N GLY A 19 18.81 -4.22 7.08
CA GLY A 19 19.63 -4.50 8.27
C GLY A 19 19.58 -5.97 8.73
N VAL A 20 18.52 -6.71 8.37
CA VAL A 20 18.34 -8.14 8.71
C VAL A 20 18.47 -9.05 7.48
N ALA A 21 18.46 -8.48 6.26
CA ALA A 21 18.47 -9.23 5.01
C ALA A 21 19.90 -9.64 4.58
N PRO A 22 20.07 -10.81 3.95
CA PRO A 22 21.36 -11.29 3.45
C PRO A 22 22.01 -10.31 2.46
N PRO A 23 23.36 -10.26 2.37
CA PRO A 23 24.11 -9.27 1.59
C PRO A 23 23.86 -9.27 0.07
N GLY A 24 23.09 -10.23 -0.46
CA GLY A 24 22.70 -10.32 -1.86
C GLY A 24 21.35 -9.68 -2.22
N VAL A 25 20.54 -9.26 -1.24
CA VAL A 25 19.21 -8.68 -1.51
C VAL A 25 19.33 -7.17 -1.75
N SER A 26 19.06 -6.73 -2.97
CA SER A 26 19.09 -5.31 -3.30
C SER A 26 17.81 -4.61 -2.83
N LEU A 27 17.92 -3.31 -2.51
CA LEU A 27 16.77 -2.49 -2.12
C LEU A 27 15.66 -2.55 -3.20
N GLY A 28 16.07 -2.62 -4.48
CA GLY A 28 15.17 -2.73 -5.62
C GLY A 28 14.30 -4.00 -5.60
N GLN A 29 14.79 -5.14 -5.11
CA GLN A 29 14.00 -6.37 -5.00
C GLN A 29 12.92 -6.26 -3.92
N ILE A 30 13.22 -5.60 -2.81
CA ILE A 30 12.26 -5.36 -1.73
C ILE A 30 11.13 -4.46 -2.25
N PHE A 31 11.48 -3.39 -2.97
CA PHE A 31 10.50 -2.50 -3.61
C PHE A 31 9.67 -3.21 -4.70
N LEU A 32 10.29 -4.08 -5.51
CA LEU A 32 9.57 -4.86 -6.51
C LEU A 32 8.56 -5.81 -5.87
N GLY A 33 8.92 -6.44 -4.74
CA GLY A 33 8.02 -7.31 -3.99
C GLY A 33 6.82 -6.57 -3.39
N SER A 34 6.98 -5.28 -3.09
CA SER A 34 5.91 -4.48 -2.50
C SER A 34 5.03 -3.72 -3.52
N MET A 35 5.53 -3.50 -4.73
CA MET A 35 4.79 -2.94 -5.87
C MET A 35 3.41 -3.58 -6.12
N PRO A 36 3.23 -4.92 -6.15
CA PRO A 36 1.91 -5.52 -6.40
C PRO A 36 0.89 -5.19 -5.31
N PHE A 37 1.33 -5.08 -4.06
CA PHE A 37 0.46 -4.65 -2.96
C PHE A 37 0.02 -3.20 -3.12
N LEU A 38 0.94 -2.31 -3.50
CA LEU A 38 0.61 -0.92 -3.82
C LEU A 38 -0.41 -0.82 -4.96
N GLY A 39 -0.23 -1.63 -6.00
CA GLY A 39 -1.17 -1.74 -7.12
C GLY A 39 -2.57 -2.11 -6.66
N LEU A 40 -2.70 -3.12 -5.80
CA LEU A 40 -4.00 -3.52 -5.24
C LEU A 40 -4.68 -2.40 -4.45
N VAL A 41 -3.93 -1.62 -3.67
CA VAL A 41 -4.49 -0.49 -2.92
C VAL A 41 -4.97 0.62 -3.85
N VAL A 42 -4.20 0.94 -4.89
CA VAL A 42 -4.61 1.94 -5.89
C VAL A 42 -5.86 1.49 -6.64
N VAL A 43 -5.94 0.21 -7.01
CA VAL A 43 -7.13 -0.38 -7.65
C VAL A 43 -8.34 -0.32 -6.71
N ALA A 44 -8.17 -0.65 -5.43
CA ALA A 44 -9.23 -0.54 -4.43
C ALA A 44 -9.72 0.90 -4.26
N MET A 45 -8.81 1.88 -4.24
CA MET A 45 -9.17 3.30 -4.21
C MET A 45 -9.91 3.74 -5.47
N ALA A 46 -9.47 3.29 -6.65
CA ALA A 46 -10.14 3.59 -7.91
C ALA A 46 -11.56 2.99 -7.95
N MET A 47 -11.73 1.76 -7.47
CA MET A 47 -13.06 1.14 -7.35
C MET A 47 -13.98 1.91 -6.41
N LEU A 48 -13.48 2.34 -5.24
CA LEU A 48 -14.25 3.18 -4.31
C LEU A 48 -14.61 4.55 -4.90
N TYR A 49 -13.74 5.12 -5.72
CA TYR A 49 -14.00 6.39 -6.39
C TYR A 49 -15.07 6.27 -7.48
N ILE A 50 -15.04 5.20 -8.29
CA ILE A 50 -16.01 4.96 -9.36
C ILE A 50 -17.35 4.47 -8.81
N TRP A 51 -17.33 3.60 -7.79
CA TRP A 51 -18.51 3.07 -7.11
C TRP A 51 -18.52 3.46 -5.63
N PRO A 52 -18.90 4.71 -5.31
CA PRO A 52 -18.92 5.20 -3.95
C PRO A 52 -19.93 4.45 -3.06
N GLN A 53 -20.90 3.76 -3.67
CA GLN A 53 -21.89 2.93 -2.96
C GLN A 53 -21.25 1.82 -2.12
N ILE A 54 -20.06 1.33 -2.50
CA ILE A 54 -19.31 0.32 -1.73
C ILE A 54 -18.91 0.88 -0.36
N GLY A 55 -18.50 2.15 -0.30
CA GLY A 55 -18.12 2.83 0.94
C GLY A 55 -19.29 3.48 1.68
N LEU A 56 -20.29 3.97 0.93
CA LEU A 56 -21.43 4.70 1.49
C LEU A 56 -22.59 3.82 1.94
N TRP A 57 -22.51 2.50 1.70
CA TRP A 57 -23.53 1.55 2.16
C TRP A 57 -23.77 1.64 3.67
N LEU A 58 -22.71 1.68 4.48
CA LEU A 58 -22.82 1.73 5.94
C LEU A 58 -23.48 3.03 6.45
N PRO A 59 -23.01 4.25 6.07
CA PRO A 59 -23.69 5.47 6.49
C PRO A 59 -25.11 5.60 5.92
N GLY A 60 -25.40 5.05 4.74
CA GLY A 60 -26.77 5.01 4.19
C GLY A 60 -27.75 4.14 4.98
N VAL A 61 -27.23 3.18 5.78
CA VAL A 61 -28.03 2.33 6.69
C VAL A 61 -28.11 2.95 8.10
N LEU A 62 -27.01 3.54 8.59
CA LEU A 62 -26.90 4.08 9.95
C LEU A 62 -27.47 5.50 10.14
N TYR A 63 -27.40 6.36 9.13
CA TYR A 63 -27.83 7.77 9.20
C TYR A 63 -29.15 8.04 8.48
N LYS A 64 -30.07 7.06 8.50
CA LYS A 64 -31.40 7.19 7.93
C LYS A 64 -32.39 7.77 8.93
#